data_AF-Q4W8D1-F1
#
_entry.id   AF-Q4W8D1-F1
#
_cell.length_a   1.000
_cell.length_b   1.000
_cell.length_c   1.000
_cell.angle_alpha   90.00
_cell.angle_beta   90.00
_cell.angle_gamma   90.00
#
_symmetry.space_group_name_H-M   'P 1'
#
loop_
_entity.id
_entity.type
_entity.pdbx_description
1 polymer ?
#
loop_
_entity_poly.entity_id
_entity_poly.type
_entity_poly.pdbx_seq_one_letter_code
_entity_poly.pdbx_strand_id
1 'polypeptide(L)'
;PEMALPDGEYAIARAASPAETIMTLCSWGTSSVEEVNSTGLGTRFFQLYVYKDRNVTIQLVRRAEKAGFKAIALTVDTPRLGRREADIKNRFNLPPHLSLKNFEGLDIGKLNKAEDSGLASYVAGQVDRSLSWKDVQWLQSITSLPILVKGV
;
A
#
# COMPACT_ATOMS: atom_id res chain seq x y z
N PRO A 1 -3.60 -8.07 -6.18
CA PRO A 1 -4.33 -9.36 -6.19
C PRO A 1 -4.96 -9.72 -7.53
N GLU A 2 -4.96 -8.78 -8.47
CA GLU A 2 -5.45 -9.01 -9.84
C GLU A 2 -4.62 -10.04 -10.63
N MET A 3 -3.37 -10.29 -10.21
CA MET A 3 -2.55 -11.40 -10.72
C MET A 3 -3.12 -12.79 -10.42
N ALA A 4 -3.96 -12.93 -9.39
CA ALA A 4 -4.53 -14.21 -8.97
C ALA A 4 -5.97 -14.40 -9.47
N LEU A 5 -6.75 -13.32 -9.52
CA LEU A 5 -8.15 -13.29 -9.97
C LEU A 5 -8.42 -11.91 -10.58
N PRO A 6 -9.14 -11.77 -11.71
CA PRO A 6 -9.38 -10.47 -12.35
C PRO A 6 -9.95 -9.39 -11.43
N ASP A 7 -10.84 -9.75 -10.52
CA ASP A 7 -11.46 -8.81 -9.57
C ASP A 7 -10.56 -8.41 -8.40
N GLY A 8 -9.40 -9.06 -8.22
CA GLY A 8 -8.38 -8.74 -7.24
C GLY A 8 -8.89 -8.31 -5.86
N GLU A 9 -8.50 -7.11 -5.45
CA GLU A 9 -8.87 -6.53 -4.16
C GLU A 9 -10.36 -6.21 -4.04
N TYR A 10 -11.08 -5.99 -5.15
CA TYR A 10 -12.53 -5.81 -5.11
C TYR A 10 -13.24 -7.07 -4.62
N ALA A 11 -12.82 -8.25 -5.10
CA ALA A 11 -13.37 -9.52 -4.65
C ALA A 11 -13.12 -9.75 -3.16
N ILE A 12 -11.91 -9.42 -2.68
CA ILE A 12 -11.55 -9.53 -1.26
C ILE A 12 -12.43 -8.59 -0.41
N ALA A 13 -12.60 -7.34 -0.86
CA ALA A 13 -13.42 -6.35 -0.17
C ALA A 13 -14.89 -6.78 -0.10
N ARG A 14 -15.45 -7.26 -1.21
CA ARG A 14 -16.83 -7.78 -1.26
C ARG A 14 -17.03 -9.03 -0.41
N ALA A 15 -15.99 -9.84 -0.20
CA ALA A 15 -16.06 -11.02 0.65
C ALA A 15 -15.95 -10.67 2.15
N ALA A 16 -15.09 -9.71 2.50
CA ALA A 16 -14.86 -9.32 3.89
C ALA A 16 -16.09 -8.65 4.53
N SER A 17 -16.81 -7.82 3.78
CA SER A 17 -17.99 -7.09 4.25
C SER A 17 -19.11 -7.96 4.82
N PRO A 18 -19.68 -8.93 4.07
CA PRO A 18 -20.72 -9.83 4.59
C PRO A 18 -20.19 -10.84 5.61
N ALA A 19 -18.88 -11.10 5.62
CA ALA A 19 -18.24 -11.92 6.64
C ALA A 19 -17.97 -11.15 7.96
N GLU A 20 -18.38 -9.87 8.03
CA GLU A 20 -18.23 -8.99 9.19
C GLU A 20 -16.78 -8.93 9.72
N THR A 21 -15.81 -9.02 8.81
CA THR A 21 -14.39 -9.07 9.15
C THR A 21 -13.61 -7.92 8.51
N ILE A 22 -12.39 -7.70 9.01
CA ILE A 22 -11.53 -6.61 8.59
C ILE A 22 -10.72 -7.03 7.36
N MET A 23 -10.80 -6.23 6.31
CA MET A 23 -9.82 -6.29 5.21
C MET A 23 -8.68 -5.32 5.47
N THR A 24 -7.43 -5.78 5.38
CA THR A 24 -6.27 -4.88 5.32
C THR A 24 -5.80 -4.74 3.87
N LEU A 25 -5.92 -3.56 3.28
CA LEU A 25 -5.47 -3.26 1.91
C LEU A 25 -3.96 -2.96 1.90
N CYS A 26 -3.22 -3.55 0.96
CA CYS A 26 -1.81 -3.28 0.75
C CYS A 26 -1.60 -1.91 0.08
N SER A 27 -0.63 -1.12 0.56
CA SER A 27 -0.18 0.10 -0.12
C SER A 27 0.23 -0.16 -1.58
N TRP A 28 0.82 -1.33 -1.87
CA TRP A 28 1.18 -1.78 -3.22
C TRP A 28 0.06 -2.60 -3.89
N GLY A 29 -1.20 -2.31 -3.54
CA GLY A 29 -2.37 -2.95 -4.15
C GLY A 29 -2.54 -2.59 -5.63
N THR A 30 -3.14 -3.51 -6.37
CA THR A 30 -3.58 -3.33 -7.76
C THR A 30 -4.93 -2.63 -7.87
N SER A 31 -5.54 -2.29 -6.74
CA SER A 31 -6.73 -1.43 -6.66
C SER A 31 -6.50 -0.36 -5.58
N SER A 32 -6.97 0.86 -5.83
CA SER A 32 -6.80 2.01 -4.93
C SER A 32 -7.73 1.94 -3.72
N VAL A 33 -7.45 2.76 -2.70
CA VAL A 33 -8.34 2.91 -1.54
C VAL A 33 -9.75 3.34 -1.92
N GLU A 34 -9.93 4.20 -2.94
CA GLU A 34 -11.25 4.62 -3.41
C GLU A 34 -12.01 3.49 -4.11
N GLU A 35 -11.31 2.80 -5.00
CA GLU A 35 -11.85 1.65 -5.73
C GLU A 35 -12.29 0.55 -4.77
N VAL A 36 -11.47 0.21 -3.79
CA VAL A 36 -11.81 -0.77 -2.76
C VAL A 36 -12.98 -0.29 -1.91
N ASN A 37 -13.03 0.98 -1.54
CA ASN A 37 -14.16 1.53 -0.77
C ASN A 37 -15.48 1.54 -1.58
N SER A 38 -15.40 1.68 -2.92
CA SER A 38 -16.58 1.67 -3.81
C SER A 38 -17.32 0.33 -3.82
N THR A 39 -16.71 -0.75 -3.32
CA THR A 39 -17.35 -2.08 -3.23
C THR A 39 -18.48 -2.17 -2.20
N GLY A 40 -18.62 -1.17 -1.33
CA GLY A 40 -19.68 -1.08 -0.34
C GLY A 40 -19.16 -0.89 1.08
N LEU A 41 -20.07 -0.95 2.05
CA LEU A 41 -19.75 -0.82 3.47
C LEU A 41 -18.85 -1.96 3.94
N GLY A 42 -17.90 -1.68 4.82
CA GLY A 42 -17.00 -2.68 5.41
C GLY A 42 -15.90 -2.02 6.24
N THR A 43 -15.41 -2.73 7.27
CA THR A 43 -14.27 -2.24 8.06
C THR A 43 -12.97 -2.57 7.34
N ARG A 44 -12.19 -1.53 7.02
CA ARG A 44 -10.96 -1.66 6.25
C ARG A 44 -9.80 -0.96 6.94
N PHE A 45 -8.65 -1.61 6.96
CA PHE A 45 -7.36 -1.05 7.39
C PHE A 45 -6.43 -0.88 6.19
N PHE A 46 -5.50 0.07 6.28
CA PHE A 46 -4.56 0.36 5.21
C PHE A 46 -3.15 0.02 5.67
N GLN A 47 -2.54 -0.99 5.06
CA GLN A 47 -1.14 -1.32 5.29
C GLN A 47 -0.26 -0.28 4.60
N LEU A 48 0.74 0.21 5.34
CA LEU A 48 1.60 1.31 4.92
C LEU A 48 3.09 0.97 5.14
N TYR A 49 3.92 1.32 4.15
CA TYR A 49 5.35 1.55 4.34
C TYR A 49 5.61 3.05 4.45
N VAL A 50 6.62 3.44 5.23
CA VAL A 50 7.10 4.81 5.22
C VAL A 50 8.16 4.95 4.13
N TYR A 51 7.89 5.87 3.20
CA TYR A 51 8.75 6.14 2.05
C TYR A 51 9.73 7.27 2.34
N LYS A 52 10.92 7.24 1.72
CA LYS A 52 11.95 8.28 1.81
C LYS A 52 11.37 9.66 1.56
N ASP A 53 10.57 9.78 0.50
CA ASP A 53 9.72 10.95 0.32
C ASP A 53 8.50 10.85 1.26
N ARG A 54 8.58 11.61 2.35
CA ARG A 54 7.51 11.67 3.35
C ARG A 54 6.22 12.28 2.78
N ASN A 55 6.28 13.08 1.72
CA ASN A 55 5.10 13.62 1.06
C ASN A 55 4.23 12.52 0.44
N VAL A 56 4.85 11.49 -0.14
CA VAL A 56 4.13 10.31 -0.68
C VAL A 56 3.39 9.59 0.44
N THR A 57 4.05 9.39 1.58
CA THR A 57 3.46 8.75 2.75
C THR A 57 2.28 9.56 3.29
N ILE A 58 2.42 10.89 3.39
CA ILE A 58 1.34 11.81 3.80
C ILE A 58 0.15 11.69 2.84
N GLN A 59 0.39 11.76 1.54
CA GLN A 59 -0.68 11.67 0.53
C GLN A 59 -1.45 10.34 0.65
N LEU A 60 -0.74 9.21 0.80
CA LEU A 60 -1.37 7.90 0.98
C LEU A 60 -2.23 7.82 2.25
N VAL A 61 -1.73 8.34 3.37
CA VAL A 61 -2.47 8.39 4.64
C VAL A 61 -3.74 9.22 4.50
N ARG A 62 -3.65 10.43 3.92
CA ARG A 62 -4.82 11.30 3.68
C ARG A 62 -5.82 10.66 2.73
N ARG A 63 -5.34 9.96 1.71
CA ARG A 63 -6.18 9.23 0.75
C ARG A 63 -6.95 8.10 1.44
N ALA A 64 -6.30 7.33 2.31
CA ALA A 64 -6.94 6.29 3.11
C ALA A 64 -7.97 6.85 4.10
N GLU A 65 -7.65 7.95 4.81
CA GLU A 65 -8.58 8.65 5.70
C GLU A 65 -9.83 9.11 4.93
N LYS A 66 -9.66 9.76 3.78
CA LYS A 66 -10.76 10.24 2.93
C LYS A 66 -11.62 9.10 2.39
N ALA A 67 -11.01 7.95 2.10
CA ALA A 67 -11.70 6.74 1.69
C ALA A 67 -12.37 5.98 2.86
N GLY A 68 -12.32 6.50 4.09
CA GLY A 68 -13.04 5.95 5.24
C GLY A 68 -12.38 4.77 5.93
N PHE A 69 -11.10 4.50 5.63
CA PHE A 69 -10.31 3.46 6.31
C PHE A 69 -10.20 3.75 7.81
N LYS A 70 -10.15 2.69 8.62
CA LYS A 70 -10.31 2.76 10.08
C LYS A 70 -9.03 2.62 10.87
N ALA A 71 -7.93 2.20 10.25
CA ALA A 71 -6.61 2.14 10.88
C ALA A 71 -5.51 2.10 9.81
N ILE A 72 -4.29 2.47 10.23
CA ILE A 72 -3.06 2.28 9.47
C ILE A 72 -2.30 1.09 10.06
N ALA A 73 -2.00 0.08 9.24
CA ALA A 73 -1.12 -1.03 9.61
C ALA A 73 0.31 -0.72 9.13
N LEU A 74 1.10 -0.07 9.98
CA LEU A 74 2.48 0.32 9.67
C LEU A 74 3.39 -0.90 9.70
N THR A 75 4.03 -1.20 8.57
CA THR A 75 4.98 -2.30 8.45
C THR A 75 6.38 -1.87 8.88
N VAL A 76 6.92 -2.49 9.93
CA VAL A 76 8.23 -2.14 10.53
C VAL A 76 9.32 -3.20 10.33
N ASP A 77 8.95 -4.38 9.82
CA ASP A 77 9.86 -5.52 9.59
C ASP A 77 10.59 -5.49 8.24
N THR A 78 10.30 -4.50 7.37
CA THR A 78 10.78 -4.47 5.99
C THR A 78 11.55 -3.17 5.66
N PRO A 79 12.66 -2.84 6.34
CA PRO A 79 13.53 -1.74 5.90
C PRO A 79 14.20 -2.08 4.55
N ARG A 80 14.42 -3.38 4.29
CA ARG A 80 14.85 -3.91 2.99
C ARG A 80 13.91 -5.05 2.61
N LEU A 81 13.64 -5.17 1.32
CA LEU A 81 12.95 -6.36 0.82
C LEU A 81 13.80 -7.61 1.10
N GLY A 82 13.15 -8.63 1.65
CA GLY A 82 13.74 -9.95 1.84
C GLY A 82 14.13 -10.59 0.51
N ARG A 83 15.14 -11.45 0.54
CA ARG A 83 15.65 -12.12 -0.65
C ARG A 83 14.83 -13.36 -0.96
N ARG A 84 13.94 -13.29 -1.94
CA ARG A 84 13.06 -14.39 -2.39
C ARG A 84 13.65 -15.03 -3.63
N GLU A 85 14.26 -16.21 -3.50
CA GLU A 85 15.01 -16.83 -4.60
C GLU A 85 14.17 -17.17 -5.81
N ALA A 86 12.92 -17.57 -5.61
CA ALA A 86 11.98 -17.86 -6.69
C ALA A 86 11.72 -16.62 -7.56
N ASP A 87 11.46 -15.46 -6.93
CA ASP A 87 11.21 -14.19 -7.64
C ASP A 87 12.44 -13.78 -8.47
N ILE A 88 13.65 -14.02 -7.96
CA ILE A 88 14.91 -13.75 -8.68
C ILE A 88 15.06 -14.70 -9.87
N LYS A 89 14.87 -16.01 -9.67
CA LYS A 89 14.98 -17.03 -10.74
C LYS A 89 13.96 -16.79 -11.85
N ASN A 90 12.74 -16.40 -11.48
CA ASN A 90 11.64 -16.17 -12.39
C ASN A 90 11.62 -14.76 -12.99
N ARG A 91 12.52 -13.86 -12.55
CA ARG A 91 12.54 -12.44 -12.91
C ARG A 91 11.16 -11.81 -12.74
N PHE A 92 10.58 -12.00 -11.57
CA PHE A 92 9.22 -11.58 -11.28
C PHE A 92 9.04 -10.08 -11.54
N ASN A 93 8.00 -9.75 -12.30
CA ASN A 93 7.58 -8.39 -12.60
C ASN A 93 6.05 -8.34 -12.57
N LEU A 94 5.51 -7.16 -12.29
CA LEU A 94 4.08 -6.93 -12.41
C LEU A 94 3.65 -7.06 -13.88
N PRO A 95 2.57 -7.79 -14.22
CA PRO A 95 2.06 -7.86 -15.58
C PRO A 95 1.78 -6.46 -16.16
N PRO A 96 2.02 -6.21 -17.46
CA PRO A 96 1.98 -4.86 -18.05
C PRO A 96 0.63 -4.14 -17.99
N HIS A 97 -0.47 -4.87 -17.78
CA HIS A 97 -1.81 -4.29 -17.66
C HIS A 97 -2.18 -3.90 -16.23
N LEU A 98 -1.29 -4.19 -15.26
CA LEU A 98 -1.49 -3.91 -13.85
C LEU A 98 -0.54 -2.81 -13.38
N SER A 99 -1.03 -1.99 -12.45
CA SER A 99 -0.28 -0.88 -11.85
C SER A 99 -0.51 -0.84 -10.34
N LEU A 100 0.34 -0.10 -9.62
CA LEU A 100 0.15 0.15 -8.19
C LEU A 100 -0.81 1.33 -7.98
N LYS A 101 -2.11 1.04 -7.99
CA LYS A 101 -3.20 2.04 -8.07
C LYS A 101 -3.18 3.11 -6.98
N ASN A 102 -2.68 2.82 -5.79
CA ASN A 102 -2.59 3.83 -4.72
C ASN A 102 -1.59 4.97 -5.03
N PHE A 103 -0.62 4.73 -5.93
CA PHE A 103 0.36 5.74 -6.34
C PHE A 103 -0.08 6.54 -7.56
N GLU A 104 -1.13 6.10 -8.26
CA GLU A 104 -1.69 6.85 -9.38
C GLU A 104 -2.26 8.18 -8.89
N GLY A 105 -1.87 9.28 -9.55
CA GLY A 105 -2.32 10.63 -9.22
C GLY A 105 -1.61 11.27 -8.03
N LEU A 106 -0.65 10.59 -7.39
CA LEU A 106 0.18 11.20 -6.34
C LEU A 106 1.29 12.05 -6.94
N ASP A 107 1.68 13.10 -6.21
CA ASP A 107 2.91 13.84 -6.50
C ASP A 107 4.12 13.05 -5.97
N ILE A 108 4.74 12.29 -6.87
CA ILE A 108 5.86 11.36 -6.60
C ILE A 108 7.19 11.86 -7.22
N GLY A 109 7.30 13.16 -7.49
CA GLY A 109 8.48 13.76 -8.13
C GLY A 109 8.71 13.30 -9.57
N LYS A 110 9.92 13.52 -10.11
CA LYS A 110 10.30 13.14 -11.48
C LYS A 110 10.44 11.62 -11.64
N LEU A 111 9.31 10.92 -11.67
CA LEU A 111 9.22 9.61 -12.29
C LEU A 111 8.97 9.82 -13.79
N ASN A 112 9.84 9.25 -14.62
CA ASN A 112 9.50 9.02 -16.02
C ASN A 112 8.30 8.06 -16.00
N LYS A 113 7.09 8.60 -16.26
CA LYS A 113 5.80 7.90 -16.31
C LYS A 113 5.71 6.84 -17.44
N ALA A 114 6.82 6.27 -17.88
CA ALA A 114 6.90 5.58 -19.17
C ALA A 114 6.78 4.06 -19.11
N GLU A 115 6.97 3.38 -17.96
CA GLU A 115 6.85 1.91 -17.91
C GLU A 115 6.33 1.43 -16.55
N ASP A 116 5.22 0.67 -16.53
CA ASP A 116 4.56 0.14 -15.32
C ASP A 116 5.46 -0.78 -14.47
N SER A 117 6.43 -1.46 -15.10
CA SER A 117 7.49 -2.22 -14.42
C SER A 117 8.45 -1.33 -13.60
N GLY A 118 8.63 -0.08 -14.02
CA GLY A 118 9.45 0.93 -13.36
C GLY A 118 8.82 1.43 -12.06
N LEU A 119 7.49 1.49 -11.98
CA LEU A 119 6.80 1.98 -10.78
C LEU A 119 7.00 1.02 -9.59
N ALA A 120 6.83 -0.29 -9.80
CA ALA A 120 7.06 -1.27 -8.73
C ALA A 120 8.52 -1.25 -8.23
N SER A 121 9.48 -1.18 -9.16
CA SER A 121 10.91 -1.06 -8.83
C SER A 121 11.23 0.24 -8.10
N TYR A 122 10.63 1.35 -8.52
CA TYR A 122 10.77 2.65 -7.86
C TYR A 122 10.22 2.62 -6.44
N VAL A 123 8.97 2.17 -6.25
CA VAL A 123 8.31 2.13 -4.94
C VAL A 123 9.10 1.24 -3.97
N ALA A 124 9.62 0.10 -4.45
CA ALA A 124 10.53 -0.74 -3.67
C ALA A 124 11.83 -0.02 -3.28
N GLY A 125 12.39 0.80 -4.16
CA GLY A 125 13.57 1.64 -3.90
C GLY A 125 13.31 2.83 -2.97
N GLN A 126 12.05 3.23 -2.80
CA GLN A 126 11.63 4.34 -1.94
C GLN A 126 11.34 3.93 -0.49
N VAL A 127 11.29 2.64 -0.15
CA VAL A 127 11.15 2.22 1.24
C VAL A 127 12.34 2.74 2.05
N ASP A 128 12.05 3.47 3.13
CA ASP A 128 13.09 4.08 3.95
C ASP A 128 13.72 3.05 4.89
N ARG A 129 15.05 2.96 4.83
CA ARG A 129 15.86 2.04 5.66
C ARG A 129 16.25 2.66 7.00
N SER A 130 16.07 3.97 7.15
CA SER A 130 16.48 4.73 8.34
C SER A 130 15.36 4.84 9.39
N LEU A 131 14.24 4.13 9.19
CA LEU A 131 13.10 4.19 10.08
C LEU A 131 13.47 3.84 11.52
N SER A 132 12.88 4.61 12.41
CA SER A 132 13.04 4.51 13.85
C SER A 132 11.70 4.76 14.55
N TRP A 133 11.67 4.63 15.86
CA TRP A 133 10.48 4.97 16.65
C TRP A 133 10.06 6.45 16.53
N LYS A 134 10.97 7.35 16.15
CA LYS A 134 10.64 8.75 15.86
C LYS A 134 9.72 8.87 14.64
N ASP A 135 9.84 7.96 13.67
CA ASP A 135 8.98 7.93 12.48
C ASP A 135 7.58 7.43 12.82
N VAL A 136 7.43 6.60 13.86
CA VAL A 136 6.11 6.23 14.39
C VAL A 136 5.44 7.43 15.04
N GLN A 137 6.18 8.21 15.84
CA GLN A 137 5.69 9.46 16.43
C GLN A 137 5.33 10.50 15.36
N TRP A 138 6.16 10.60 14.31
CA TRP A 138 5.85 11.43 13.16
C TRP A 138 4.57 10.97 12.45
N LEU A 139 4.37 9.67 12.23
CA LEU A 139 3.15 9.16 11.62
C LEU A 139 1.92 9.51 12.46
N GLN A 140 2.00 9.38 13.79
CA GLN A 140 0.95 9.82 14.73
C GLN A 140 0.64 11.32 14.62
N SER A 141 1.62 12.15 14.22
CA SER A 141 1.41 13.59 14.06
C SER A 141 0.62 13.96 12.79
N ILE A 142 0.56 13.07 11.79
CA ILE A 142 -0.09 13.35 10.50
C ILE A 142 -1.44 12.64 10.32
N THR A 143 -1.83 11.75 11.23
CA THR A 143 -3.14 11.07 11.19
C THR A 143 -3.72 10.90 12.59
N SER A 144 -5.04 10.89 12.68
CA SER A 144 -5.76 10.52 13.90
C SER A 144 -6.27 9.07 13.87
N LEU A 145 -6.02 8.33 12.80
CA LEU A 145 -6.36 6.91 12.73
C LEU A 145 -5.50 6.10 13.71
N PRO A 146 -6.05 5.06 14.34
CA PRO A 146 -5.27 4.07 15.05
C PRO A 146 -4.13 3.51 14.19
N ILE A 147 -2.94 3.39 14.76
CA ILE A 147 -1.77 2.81 14.10
C ILE A 147 -1.47 1.46 14.73
N LEU A 148 -1.53 0.41 13.91
CA LEU A 148 -1.12 -0.94 14.25
C LEU A 148 0.32 -1.16 13.78
N VAL A 149 1.21 -1.52 14.71
CA VAL A 149 2.59 -1.87 14.37
C VAL A 149 2.61 -3.32 13.89
N LYS A 150 2.92 -3.54 12.62
CA LYS A 150 2.98 -4.86 11.98
C LYS A 150 4.43 -5.27 11.77
N GLY A 151 4.81 -6.42 12.32
CA GLY A 151 6.16 -6.98 12.19
C GLY A 151 6.99 -6.91 13.48
N VAL A 152 6.32 -7.03 14.63
CA VAL A 152 6.93 -7.18 15.96
C VAL A 152 6.78 -8.62 16.40
#